data_AF-A0A1I1GW32-F1
#
_entry.id   AF-A0A1I1GW32-F1
#
_cell.length_a   1.000
_cell.length_b   1.000
_cell.length_c   1.000
_cell.angle_alpha   90.00
_cell.angle_beta   90.00
_cell.angle_gamma   90.00
#
_symmetry.space_group_name_H-M   'P 1'
#
loop_
_entity.id
_entity.type
_entity.pdbx_description
1 polymer ?
#
loop_
_entity_poly.entity_id
_entity_poly.type
_entity_poly.pdbx_seq_one_letter_code
_entity_poly.pdbx_strand_id
1 'polypeptide(L)'
;MKGQHEIAYIGVNIVHDQDDYVMPFIKKGSTSFIPMKDSPDERGNLVAEAAPTNYLIDKDGRIVFRDFLINDKNRGLLELMIWLVG
;
A
#
# COMPACT_ATOMS: atom_id res chain seq x y z
N MET A 1 -13.82 -17.52 -7.36
CA MET A 1 -12.45 -17.88 -6.97
C MET A 1 -12.45 -18.00 -5.45
N LYS A 2 -12.22 -19.20 -4.90
CA LYS A 2 -12.24 -19.48 -3.46
C LYS A 2 -10.85 -19.17 -2.88
N GLY A 3 -10.81 -18.39 -1.80
CA GLY A 3 -9.58 -17.93 -1.13
C GLY A 3 -9.32 -16.44 -1.35
N GLN A 4 -10.24 -15.56 -0.95
CA GLN A 4 -9.85 -14.16 -0.71
C GLN A 4 -9.03 -14.19 0.58
N HIS A 5 -7.71 -14.25 0.44
CA HIS A 5 -6.81 -13.84 1.50
C HIS A 5 -7.23 -12.42 1.90
N GLU A 6 -7.43 -12.15 3.19
CA GLU A 6 -7.83 -10.82 3.66
C GLU A 6 -6.69 -9.84 3.42
N ILE A 7 -6.69 -9.20 2.25
CA ILE A 7 -5.70 -8.20 1.87
C ILE A 7 -6.16 -6.85 2.39
N ALA A 8 -5.35 -6.24 3.22
CA ALA A 8 -5.51 -4.84 3.59
C ALA A 8 -4.70 -3.96 2.63
N TYR A 9 -5.36 -3.00 1.99
CA TYR A 9 -4.70 -1.96 1.22
C TYR A 9 -4.50 -0.75 2.12
N ILE A 10 -3.25 -0.41 2.45
CA ILE A 10 -2.93 0.75 3.31
C ILE A 10 -2.32 1.84 2.44
N GLY A 11 -2.91 3.03 2.48
CA GLY A 11 -2.43 4.21 1.76
C GLY A 11 -1.73 5.14 2.75
N VAL A 12 -0.41 5.23 2.67
CA VAL A 12 0.40 6.09 3.56
C VAL A 12 0.70 7.41 2.86
N ASN A 13 0.23 8.52 3.42
CA ASN A 13 0.59 9.85 2.93
C ASN A 13 1.92 10.31 3.55
N ILE A 14 2.97 10.38 2.74
CA ILE A 14 4.30 10.81 3.19
C ILE A 14 4.51 12.33 3.17
N VAL A 15 3.54 13.10 2.64
CA VAL A 15 3.63 14.56 2.55
C VAL A 15 2.68 15.17 3.58
N HIS A 16 3.17 15.43 4.79
CA HIS A 16 2.34 15.86 5.94
C HIS A 16 1.49 17.09 5.66
N ASP A 17 2.00 18.07 4.90
CA ASP A 17 1.27 19.29 4.52
C ASP A 17 -0.01 19.01 3.71
N GLN A 18 -0.15 17.78 3.16
CA GLN A 18 -1.31 17.34 2.40
C GLN A 18 -2.33 16.54 3.23
N ASP A 19 -2.05 16.25 4.51
CA ASP A 19 -2.90 15.38 5.34
C ASP A 19 -4.37 15.82 5.39
N ASP A 20 -4.61 17.12 5.55
CA ASP A 20 -5.96 17.69 5.69
C ASP A 20 -6.80 17.53 4.41
N TYR A 21 -6.15 17.32 3.26
CA TYR A 21 -6.80 17.03 2.00
C TYR A 21 -6.85 15.53 1.69
N VAL A 22 -5.72 14.83 1.84
CA VAL A 22 -5.55 13.43 1.43
C VAL A 22 -6.35 12.49 2.32
N MET A 23 -6.33 12.70 3.65
CA MET A 23 -7.04 11.80 4.56
C MET A 23 -8.55 11.80 4.32
N PRO A 24 -9.24 12.96 4.23
CA PRO A 24 -10.66 12.98 3.89
C PRO A 24 -10.94 12.49 2.47
N PHE A 25 -10.06 12.76 1.50
CA PHE A 25 -10.22 12.32 0.12
C PHE A 25 -10.25 10.79 0.01
N ILE A 26 -9.27 10.10 0.59
CA ILE A 26 -9.22 8.63 0.58
C ILE A 26 -10.42 8.04 1.36
N LYS A 27 -10.74 8.61 2.52
CA LYS A 27 -11.85 8.14 3.37
C LYS A 27 -13.23 8.31 2.74
N LYS A 28 -13.44 9.39 1.97
CA LYS A 28 -14.70 9.67 1.25
C LYS A 28 -14.74 8.97 -0.11
N GLY A 29 -13.59 8.78 -0.73
CA GLY A 29 -13.48 8.04 -1.98
C GLY A 29 -13.91 6.60 -1.77
N SER A 30 -14.59 6.01 -2.74
CA SER A 30 -14.95 4.59 -2.75
C SER A 30 -13.72 3.69 -2.98
N THR A 31 -12.57 4.08 -2.44
CA THR A 31 -11.33 3.32 -2.51
C THR A 31 -11.32 2.28 -1.40
N SER A 32 -10.68 1.14 -1.65
CA SER A 32 -10.48 0.11 -0.62
C SER A 32 -9.32 0.42 0.33
N PHE A 33 -8.68 1.59 0.20
CA PHE A 33 -7.51 1.95 0.98
C PHE A 33 -7.90 2.42 2.38
N ILE A 34 -7.18 1.91 3.37
CA ILE A 34 -7.15 2.45 4.73
C ILE A 34 -6.15 3.61 4.73
N PRO A 35 -6.59 4.87 4.92
CA PRO A 35 -5.68 6.01 4.92
C PRO A 35 -4.86 6.05 6.21
N MET A 36 -3.57 6.34 6.08
CA MET A 36 -2.65 6.49 7.20
C MET A 36 -1.71 7.67 6.97
N LYS A 37 -1.50 8.46 8.02
CA LYS A 37 -0.45 9.49 8.04
C LYS A 37 0.89 8.80 8.20
N ASP A 38 1.89 9.27 7.49
CA ASP A 38 3.24 8.80 7.73
C ASP A 38 3.77 9.22 9.12
N SER A 39 4.75 8.48 9.61
CA SER A 39 5.50 8.76 10.83
C SER A 39 6.95 8.33 10.56
N PRO A 40 7.82 9.24 10.11
CA PRO A 40 9.16 8.90 9.63
C PRO A 40 9.99 8.06 10.61
N ASP A 41 9.86 8.35 11.90
CA ASP A 41 10.57 7.65 12.99
C ASP A 41 10.07 6.20 13.21
N GLU A 42 8.87 5.87 12.73
CA GLU A 42 8.22 4.56 12.90
C GLU A 42 8.31 3.67 11.65
N ARG A 43 8.84 4.18 10.52
CA ARG A 43 8.90 3.44 9.24
C ARG A 43 9.77 2.18 9.30
N GLY A 44 10.77 2.14 10.18
CA GLY A 44 11.74 1.05 10.23
C GLY A 44 12.45 0.84 8.89
N ASN A 45 12.20 -0.29 8.23
CA ASN A 45 12.77 -0.65 6.93
C ASN A 45 11.88 -0.28 5.72
N LEU A 46 10.75 0.41 5.92
CA LEU A 46 9.84 0.90 4.88
C LEU A 46 10.32 2.25 4.31
N VAL A 47 11.50 2.24 3.70
CA VAL A 47 12.14 3.44 3.13
C VAL A 47 11.41 3.92 1.86
N ALA A 48 10.73 5.06 1.96
CA ALA A 48 10.09 5.75 0.83
C ALA A 48 10.84 7.05 0.48
N GLU A 49 11.80 6.99 -0.45
CA GLU A 49 12.54 8.16 -0.95
C GLU A 49 11.75 8.95 -2.00
N ALA A 50 10.83 8.28 -2.70
CA ALA A 50 9.97 8.87 -3.71
C ALA A 50 8.55 8.28 -3.64
N ALA A 51 7.56 9.04 -4.09
CA ALA A 51 6.20 8.55 -4.24
C ALA A 51 5.89 8.24 -5.72
N PRO A 52 5.17 7.15 -6.02
CA PRO A 52 4.76 6.10 -5.07
C PRO A 52 5.91 5.12 -4.77
N THR A 53 5.99 4.65 -3.52
CA THR A 53 6.76 3.46 -3.13
C THR A 53 5.77 2.42 -2.61
N ASN A 54 5.73 1.23 -3.21
CA ASN A 54 4.81 0.16 -2.81
C ASN A 54 5.56 -1.00 -2.16
N TYR A 55 4.89 -1.63 -1.19
CA TYR A 55 5.33 -2.86 -0.53
C TYR A 55 4.20 -3.88 -0.56
N LEU A 56 4.57 -5.16 -0.67
CA LEU A 56 3.68 -6.27 -0.38
C LEU A 56 4.28 -7.05 0.79
N ILE A 57 3.53 -7.09 1.89
CA ILE A 57 3.95 -7.62 3.17
C ILE A 57 3.11 -8.87 3.48
N ASP A 58 3.75 -9.96 3.88
CA ASP A 58 3.06 -11.19 4.30
C ASP A 58 2.46 -11.06 5.70
N LYS A 59 1.64 -12.03 6.10
CA LYS A 59 1.00 -12.09 7.43
C LYS A 59 1.98 -12.17 8.61
N ASP A 60 3.24 -12.54 8.36
CA ASP A 60 4.30 -12.62 9.38
C ASP A 60 5.09 -11.29 9.45
N GLY A 61 4.69 -10.27 8.67
CA GLY A 61 5.33 -8.96 8.62
C GLY A 61 6.57 -8.90 7.72
N ARG A 62 6.80 -9.89 6.84
CA ARG A 62 7.94 -9.89 5.91
C ARG A 62 7.61 -9.11 4.65
N ILE A 63 8.52 -8.25 4.23
CA ILE A 63 8.45 -7.60 2.91
C ILE A 63 8.79 -8.64 1.85
N VAL A 64 7.79 -9.07 1.07
CA VAL A 64 7.99 -10.03 -0.02
C VAL A 64 8.31 -9.31 -1.33
N PHE A 65 7.68 -8.17 -1.58
CA PHE A 65 7.96 -7.30 -2.71
C PHE A 65 8.07 -5.84 -2.26
N ARG A 66 8.91 -5.07 -2.95
CA ARG A 66 9.12 -3.64 -2.71
C ARG A 66 9.40 -2.91 -4.01
N ASP A 67 9.16 -1.59 -4.00
CA ASP A 67 9.56 -0.66 -5.05
C ASP A 67 9.02 -1.02 -6.45
N PHE A 68 7.72 -1.32 -6.49
CA PHE A 68 7.00 -1.63 -7.73
C PHE A 68 5.90 -0.61 -8.00
N LEU A 69 5.56 -0.41 -9.28
CA LEU A 69 4.47 0.47 -9.70
C LEU A 69 3.36 -0.35 -10.37
N ILE A 70 2.12 -0.21 -9.90
CA ILE A 70 0.94 -0.85 -10.51
C ILE A 70 0.04 0.21 -11.16
N ASN A 71 -0.46 -0.12 -12.34
CA ASN A 71 -1.47 0.62 -13.10
C ASN A 71 -2.34 -0.36 -13.90
N ASP A 72 -3.27 0.15 -14.70
CA ASP A 72 -4.22 -0.66 -15.45
C ASP A 72 -3.57 -1.67 -16.42
N LYS A 73 -2.33 -1.41 -16.87
CA LYS A 73 -1.61 -2.28 -17.82
C LYS A 73 -0.95 -3.48 -17.16
N ASN A 74 -0.71 -3.45 -15.85
CA ASN A 74 0.00 -4.50 -15.12
C ASN A 74 -0.76 -5.01 -13.89
N ARG A 75 -2.09 -4.81 -13.86
CA ARG A 75 -2.96 -5.36 -12.82
C ARG A 75 -2.78 -6.87 -12.59
N GLY A 76 -2.63 -7.65 -13.66
CA GLY A 76 -2.40 -9.10 -13.55
C GLY A 76 -1.09 -9.46 -12.83
N LEU A 77 -0.08 -8.60 -12.90
CA LEU A 77 1.16 -8.79 -12.14
C LEU A 77 0.91 -8.61 -10.64
N LEU A 78 0.13 -7.61 -10.23
CA LEU A 78 -0.27 -7.43 -8.84
C LEU A 78 -1.06 -8.65 -8.32
N GLU A 79 -2.00 -9.14 -9.11
CA GLU A 79 -2.79 -10.34 -8.76
C GLU A 79 -1.90 -11.57 -8.58
N LEU A 80 -0.89 -11.75 -9.43
CA LEU A 80 0.11 -12.81 -9.29
C LEU A 80 0.99 -12.63 -8.04
N MET A 81 1.45 -11.41 -7.78
CA MET A 81 2.25 -11.10 -6.58
C MET A 81 1.48 -11.44 -5.30
N ILE A 82 0.21 -11.02 -5.22
CA ILE A 82 -0.71 -11.34 -4.12
C ILE A 82 -0.84 -12.85 -3.96
N TRP A 83 -1.08 -13.57 -5.06
CA TRP A 83 -1.23 -15.02 -5.03
C TRP A 83 0.02 -15.76 -4.51
N LEU A 84 1.22 -15.23 -4.80
CA LEU A 84 2.49 -15.80 -4.33
C LEU A 84 2.78 -15.54 -2.85
N VAL A 85 2.22 -14.48 -2.27
CA VAL A 85 2.38 -14.13 -0.84
C VAL A 85 1.45 -14.96 0.04
N GLY A 86 0.27 -15.31 -0.50
CA GLY A 86 -0.67 -16.28 0.06
C GLY A 86 -1.50 -15.81 1.23
#